data_AF-A0A177WZU0-F1
#
_entry.id   AF-A0A177WZU0-F1
#
_cell.length_a   1.000
_cell.length_b   1.000
_cell.length_c   1.000
_cell.angle_alpha   90.00
_cell.angle_beta   90.00
_cell.angle_gamma   90.00
#
_symmetry.space_group_name_H-M   'P 1'
#
loop_
_entity.id
_entity.type
_entity.pdbx_description
1 polymer ?
#
loop_
_entity_poly.entity_id
_entity_poly.type
_entity_poly.pdbx_seq_one_letter_code
_entity_poly.pdbx_strand_id
1 'polypeptide(L)'
;MRTTYSTLCGSLAAKGFIVLVPEHSDGSACATIRQSNSSTSTQHEHIAYLRPDKTSVLPGETTDDYLLRLRRAQVEIRADEVDACIEILKKLDMGSFDPKDNLIGNHAESGPCIDSFKSRVDFQHMVMAGHSFGGATTITVLSRPNMPFRCGIILDPWMFPVHNPNVTVPYLSIQSETFHWKTNLDQMRSMMGLVPYSNTTDSTAASTVLTTSTLQHPHTRFGYIRHTAHNNPSDFSGLFPTVIQWAGQAGSADALRVYRINDDWMCEFIATIYEQMELKLPRSAEYKIGQEQDEMIAVGDQAWNDLYSRLKK
;
A
#
# COMPACT_ATOMS: atom_id res chain seq x y z
N MET A 1 -11.22 -1.77 -3.47
CA MET A 1 -11.80 -3.09 -3.81
C MET A 1 -10.67 -4.09 -3.77
N ARG A 2 -10.85 -5.25 -3.13
CA ARG A 2 -9.75 -6.22 -2.94
C ARG A 2 -9.27 -6.89 -4.24
N THR A 3 -10.04 -6.83 -5.31
CA THR A 3 -9.80 -7.58 -6.56
C THR A 3 -9.10 -6.79 -7.66
N THR A 4 -8.60 -5.58 -7.39
CA THR A 4 -8.02 -4.68 -8.42
C THR A 4 -6.50 -4.72 -8.50
N TYR A 5 -5.86 -5.67 -7.81
CA TYR A 5 -4.41 -5.90 -7.82
C TYR A 5 -4.07 -7.39 -7.97
N SER A 6 -5.01 -8.16 -8.51
CA SER A 6 -4.93 -9.61 -8.68
C SER A 6 -3.74 -10.05 -9.54
N THR A 7 -3.28 -9.24 -10.49
CA THR A 7 -2.09 -9.56 -11.30
C THR A 7 -0.83 -9.62 -10.43
N LEU A 8 -0.57 -8.57 -9.64
CA LEU A 8 0.57 -8.54 -8.71
C LEU A 8 0.42 -9.58 -7.60
N CYS A 9 -0.79 -9.70 -7.03
CA CYS A 9 -1.06 -10.66 -5.96
C CYS A 9 -0.90 -12.11 -6.45
N GLY A 10 -1.39 -12.43 -7.64
CA GLY A 10 -1.24 -13.75 -8.25
C GLY A 10 0.21 -14.07 -8.56
N SER A 11 0.99 -13.08 -9.00
CA SER A 11 2.42 -13.24 -9.25
C SER A 11 3.22 -13.55 -7.97
N LEU A 12 2.94 -12.84 -6.87
CA LEU A 12 3.52 -13.13 -5.56
C LEU A 12 3.06 -14.51 -5.04
N ALA A 13 1.78 -14.85 -5.19
CA ALA A 13 1.27 -16.15 -4.77
C ALA A 13 1.92 -17.32 -5.54
N ALA A 14 2.13 -17.17 -6.84
CA ALA A 14 2.85 -18.14 -7.68
C ALA A 14 4.32 -18.35 -7.25
N LYS A 15 4.88 -17.38 -6.52
CA LYS A 15 6.23 -17.41 -5.95
C LYS A 15 6.28 -17.95 -4.51
N GLY A 16 5.14 -18.40 -3.97
CA GLY A 16 5.07 -19.04 -2.64
C GLY A 16 4.63 -18.12 -1.51
N PHE A 17 4.22 -16.88 -1.80
CA PHE A 17 3.65 -16.00 -0.77
C PHE A 17 2.20 -16.35 -0.46
N ILE A 18 1.82 -16.24 0.80
CA ILE A 18 0.42 -16.06 1.19
C ILE A 18 0.11 -14.57 1.07
N VAL A 19 -0.78 -14.21 0.13
CA VAL A 19 -1.14 -12.81 -0.12
C VAL A 19 -2.51 -12.52 0.48
N LEU A 20 -2.53 -11.66 1.50
CA LEU A 20 -3.76 -11.21 2.17
C LEU A 20 -4.12 -9.82 1.65
N VAL A 21 -5.32 -9.67 1.08
CA VAL A 21 -5.80 -8.42 0.49
C VAL A 21 -7.09 -7.96 1.19
N PRO A 22 -6.99 -7.08 2.20
CA PRO A 22 -8.16 -6.59 2.91
C PRO A 22 -9.09 -5.77 2.01
N GLU A 23 -10.40 -5.91 2.22
CA GLU A 23 -11.38 -4.95 1.72
C GLU A 23 -11.82 -4.03 2.85
N HIS A 24 -11.31 -2.80 2.83
CA HIS A 24 -11.50 -1.84 3.90
C HIS A 24 -12.96 -1.36 4.02
N SER A 25 -13.44 -1.24 5.27
CA SER A 25 -14.80 -0.86 5.65
C SER A 25 -14.92 0.55 6.22
N ASP A 26 -13.84 1.33 6.13
CA ASP A 26 -13.72 2.74 6.52
C ASP A 26 -14.50 3.73 5.62
N GLY A 27 -15.27 3.22 4.66
CA GLY A 27 -15.97 4.02 3.65
C GLY A 27 -15.07 4.56 2.53
N SER A 28 -13.81 4.12 2.43
CA SER A 28 -12.93 4.48 1.31
C SER A 28 -13.08 3.54 0.10
N ALA A 29 -13.56 2.31 0.31
CA ALA A 29 -13.88 1.38 -0.77
C ALA A 29 -15.08 1.88 -1.59
N CYS A 30 -15.12 1.55 -2.88
CA CYS A 30 -16.26 1.87 -3.75
C CYS A 30 -17.57 1.28 -3.23
N ALA A 31 -17.48 0.03 -2.75
CA ALA A 31 -18.51 -0.70 -2.01
C ALA A 31 -17.82 -1.83 -1.24
N THR A 32 -18.35 -2.19 -0.07
CA THR A 32 -17.97 -3.37 0.69
C THR A 32 -19.16 -3.87 1.50
N ILE A 33 -19.04 -5.06 2.07
CA ILE A 33 -20.05 -5.69 2.93
C ILE A 33 -19.37 -6.07 4.25
N ARG A 34 -20.04 -5.77 5.36
CA ARG A 34 -19.64 -6.18 6.70
C ARG A 34 -20.76 -6.98 7.36
N GLN A 35 -20.43 -7.91 8.24
CA GLN A 35 -21.43 -8.56 9.08
C GLN A 35 -21.94 -7.59 10.16
N SER A 36 -23.26 -7.45 10.27
CA SER A 36 -23.91 -6.67 11.32
C SER A 36 -24.04 -7.49 12.60
N ASN A 37 -23.64 -6.92 13.73
CA ASN A 37 -23.78 -7.53 15.07
C ASN A 37 -25.21 -7.39 15.63
N SER A 38 -26.25 -7.55 14.79
CA SER A 38 -27.64 -7.51 15.26
C SER A 38 -28.00 -8.85 15.93
N SER A 39 -28.53 -8.79 17.14
CA SER A 39 -28.84 -9.95 18.00
C SER A 39 -29.93 -10.89 17.48
N THR A 40 -30.54 -10.60 16.32
CA THR A 40 -31.73 -11.30 15.83
C THR A 40 -31.59 -11.92 14.44
N SER A 41 -30.52 -11.65 13.68
CA SER A 41 -30.16 -12.37 12.45
C SER A 41 -28.77 -11.96 11.94
N THR A 42 -28.10 -12.85 11.21
CA THR A 42 -26.89 -12.54 10.41
C THR A 42 -27.27 -11.62 9.26
N GLN A 43 -27.40 -10.32 9.53
CA GLN A 43 -27.61 -9.32 8.49
C GLN A 43 -26.27 -8.82 7.95
N HIS A 44 -26.20 -8.65 6.64
CA HIS A 44 -25.08 -8.01 5.96
C HIS A 44 -25.33 -6.50 5.86
N GLU A 45 -24.38 -5.70 6.34
CA GLU A 45 -24.37 -4.25 6.18
C GLU A 45 -23.62 -3.89 4.88
N HIS A 46 -24.31 -3.23 3.96
CA HIS A 46 -23.70 -2.68 2.76
C HIS A 46 -23.09 -1.31 3.08
N ILE A 47 -21.77 -1.20 2.93
CA ILE A 47 -21.04 0.04 3.16
C ILE A 47 -20.64 0.60 1.79
N ALA A 48 -21.26 1.70 1.40
CA ALA A 48 -20.92 2.43 0.19
C ALA A 48 -19.75 3.38 0.42
N TYR A 49 -19.13 3.85 -0.67
CA TYR A 49 -18.14 4.92 -0.60
C TYR A 49 -18.70 6.16 0.12
N LEU A 50 -18.04 6.56 1.20
CA LEU A 50 -18.36 7.75 1.96
C LEU A 50 -17.87 8.98 1.18
N ARG A 51 -18.81 9.64 0.52
CA ARG A 51 -18.57 10.93 -0.12
C ARG A 51 -18.45 12.01 0.97
N PRO A 52 -17.38 12.82 0.98
CA PRO A 52 -17.28 13.92 1.94
C PRO A 52 -18.48 14.87 1.82
N ASP A 53 -19.23 15.01 2.91
CA ASP A 53 -20.35 15.94 3.02
C ASP A 53 -19.96 17.21 3.78
N LYS A 54 -20.29 18.38 3.22
CA LYS A 54 -20.06 19.69 3.83
C LYS A 54 -20.83 19.88 5.14
N THR A 55 -21.93 19.15 5.35
CA THR A 55 -22.69 19.19 6.61
C THR A 55 -21.91 18.62 7.80
N SER A 56 -20.86 17.84 7.54
CA SER A 56 -20.00 17.22 8.56
C SER A 56 -18.79 18.10 8.97
N VAL A 57 -18.71 19.32 8.43
CA VAL A 57 -17.71 20.33 8.79
C VAL A 57 -18.09 20.95 10.13
N LEU A 58 -17.17 20.94 11.10
CA LEU A 58 -17.41 21.49 12.43
C LEU A 58 -17.41 23.04 12.42
N PRO A 59 -18.09 23.71 13.37
CA PRO A 59 -18.02 25.16 13.49
C PRO A 59 -16.57 25.65 13.63
N GLY A 60 -16.12 26.49 12.69
CA GLY A 60 -14.75 27.04 12.65
C GLY A 60 -13.73 26.17 11.92
N GLU A 61 -14.10 24.99 11.42
CA GLU A 61 -13.24 24.10 10.63
C GLU A 61 -13.28 24.47 9.15
N THR A 62 -12.13 24.48 8.46
CA THR A 62 -12.13 24.66 7.00
C THR A 62 -12.53 23.35 6.29
N THR A 63 -12.92 23.44 5.02
CA THR A 63 -13.22 22.21 4.24
C THR A 63 -11.99 21.31 4.12
N ASP A 64 -10.80 21.88 4.00
CA ASP A 64 -9.55 21.10 3.90
C ASP A 64 -9.20 20.41 5.22
N ASP A 65 -9.41 21.09 6.36
CA ASP A 65 -9.23 20.49 7.69
C ASP A 65 -10.18 19.32 7.92
N TYR A 66 -11.46 19.48 7.52
CA TYR A 66 -12.44 18.39 7.56
C TYR A 66 -12.00 17.20 6.71
N LEU A 67 -11.59 17.44 5.46
CA LEU A 67 -11.11 16.38 4.57
C LEU A 67 -9.89 15.68 5.16
N LEU A 68 -8.94 16.44 5.72
CA LEU A 68 -7.76 15.89 6.37
C LEU A 68 -8.14 15.03 7.58
N ARG A 69 -9.03 15.53 8.45
CA ARG A 69 -9.55 14.78 9.61
C ARG A 69 -10.23 13.48 9.18
N LEU A 70 -11.09 13.53 8.16
CA LEU A 70 -11.77 12.35 7.62
C LEU A 70 -10.76 11.32 7.10
N ARG A 71 -9.80 11.74 6.28
CA ARG A 71 -8.83 10.81 5.66
C ARG A 71 -7.82 10.25 6.65
N ARG A 72 -7.45 11.02 7.68
CA ARG A 72 -6.66 10.54 8.83
C ARG A 72 -7.42 9.49 9.64
N ALA A 73 -8.69 9.73 9.96
CA ALA A 73 -9.50 8.72 10.65
C ALA A 73 -9.61 7.42 9.83
N GLN A 74 -9.81 7.55 8.52
CA GLN A 74 -9.84 6.41 7.61
C GLN A 74 -8.51 5.63 7.57
N VAL A 75 -7.35 6.29 7.45
CA VAL A 75 -6.07 5.56 7.40
C VAL A 75 -5.78 4.77 8.68
N GLU A 76 -6.20 5.28 9.84
CA GLU A 76 -6.07 4.57 11.12
C GLU A 76 -7.01 3.35 11.20
N ILE A 77 -8.28 3.50 10.78
CA ILE A 77 -9.20 2.34 10.68
C ILE A 77 -8.60 1.27 9.77
N ARG A 78 -8.02 1.67 8.64
CA ARG A 78 -7.39 0.73 7.70
C ARG A 78 -6.19 0.02 8.31
N ALA A 79 -5.41 0.69 9.16
CA ALA A 79 -4.32 0.06 9.89
C ALA A 79 -4.84 -0.91 10.96
N ASP A 80 -5.93 -0.57 11.67
CA ASP A 80 -6.61 -1.49 12.60
C ASP A 80 -7.17 -2.73 11.88
N GLU A 81 -7.69 -2.56 10.66
CA GLU A 81 -8.17 -3.67 9.83
C GLU A 81 -7.03 -4.59 9.38
N VAL A 82 -5.81 -4.07 9.18
CA VAL A 82 -4.63 -4.89 8.92
C VAL A 82 -4.30 -5.76 10.14
N ASP A 83 -4.33 -5.18 11.35
CA ASP A 83 -4.13 -5.93 12.60
C ASP A 83 -5.20 -7.02 12.76
N ALA A 84 -6.47 -6.70 12.50
CA ALA A 84 -7.57 -7.67 12.53
C ALA A 84 -7.40 -8.81 11.51
N CYS A 85 -6.89 -8.49 10.31
CA CYS A 85 -6.58 -9.48 9.28
C CYS A 85 -5.46 -10.45 9.73
N ILE A 86 -4.45 -9.94 10.43
CA ILE A 86 -3.38 -10.76 11.02
C ILE A 86 -3.93 -11.71 12.09
N GLU A 87 -4.84 -11.22 12.95
CA GLU A 87 -5.49 -12.07 13.97
C GLU A 87 -6.34 -13.19 13.34
N ILE A 88 -7.04 -12.91 12.24
CA ILE A 88 -7.74 -13.95 11.47
C ILE A 88 -6.75 -14.99 10.92
N LEU A 89 -5.62 -14.53 10.36
CA LEU A 89 -4.60 -15.42 9.82
C LEU A 89 -3.96 -16.30 10.91
N LYS A 90 -3.75 -15.77 12.12
CA LYS A 90 -3.31 -16.56 13.29
C LYS A 90 -4.33 -17.63 13.67
N LYS A 91 -5.63 -17.31 13.66
CA LYS A 91 -6.70 -18.32 13.92
C LYS A 91 -6.70 -19.42 12.87
N LEU A 92 -6.51 -19.06 11.60
CA LEU A 92 -6.39 -20.03 10.50
C LEU A 92 -5.16 -20.94 10.70
N ASP A 93 -4.00 -20.36 11.02
CA ASP A 93 -2.76 -21.10 11.26
C ASP A 93 -2.85 -22.03 12.48
N MET A 94 -3.52 -21.61 13.56
CA MET A 94 -3.77 -22.46 14.72
C MET A 94 -4.83 -23.54 14.47
N GLY A 95 -5.59 -23.45 13.38
CA GLY A 95 -6.76 -24.30 13.11
C GLY A 95 -7.93 -24.05 14.07
N SER A 96 -8.04 -22.81 14.59
CA SER A 96 -9.09 -22.38 15.53
C SER A 96 -10.10 -21.41 14.91
N PHE A 97 -9.98 -21.11 13.62
CA PHE A 97 -10.97 -20.33 12.87
C PHE A 97 -12.29 -21.10 12.74
N ASP A 98 -13.42 -20.48 13.12
CA ASP A 98 -14.75 -21.07 12.93
C ASP A 98 -15.18 -20.92 11.46
N PRO A 99 -15.41 -22.00 10.71
CA PRO A 99 -15.89 -21.91 9.33
C PRO A 99 -17.20 -21.12 9.16
N LYS A 100 -18.00 -20.96 10.23
CA LYS A 100 -19.21 -20.12 10.22
C LYS A 100 -18.91 -18.63 10.07
N ASP A 101 -17.70 -18.20 10.44
CA ASP A 101 -17.23 -16.83 10.27
C ASP A 101 -16.78 -16.55 8.82
N ASN A 102 -16.72 -17.57 7.94
CA ASN A 102 -16.49 -17.36 6.52
C ASN A 102 -17.79 -16.93 5.82
N LEU A 103 -17.91 -15.62 5.57
CA LEU A 103 -19.11 -15.00 4.99
C LEU A 103 -19.26 -15.20 3.48
N ILE A 104 -18.24 -15.71 2.77
CA ILE A 104 -18.24 -15.87 1.31
C ILE A 104 -18.46 -17.35 0.91
N GLY A 105 -18.29 -18.30 1.82
CA GLY A 105 -18.48 -19.73 1.56
C GLY A 105 -19.92 -20.21 1.75
N ASN A 106 -20.34 -21.22 0.99
CA ASN A 106 -21.53 -21.99 1.34
C ASN A 106 -21.24 -22.74 2.66
N HIS A 107 -21.97 -22.46 3.73
CA HIS A 107 -21.80 -23.11 5.04
C HIS A 107 -21.86 -24.66 5.02
N ALA A 108 -22.31 -25.26 3.92
CA ALA A 108 -22.42 -26.71 3.72
C ALA A 108 -21.09 -27.39 3.35
N GLU A 109 -20.11 -26.65 2.86
CA GLU A 109 -18.77 -27.14 2.56
C GLU A 109 -17.81 -26.11 3.12
N SER A 110 -17.05 -26.45 4.16
CA SER A 110 -15.87 -25.68 4.54
C SER A 110 -15.11 -25.40 3.25
N GLY A 111 -15.13 -24.13 2.80
CA GLY A 111 -14.53 -23.77 1.52
C GLY A 111 -13.13 -24.38 1.43
N PRO A 112 -12.67 -24.84 0.24
CA PRO A 112 -11.69 -25.93 0.05
C PRO A 112 -10.25 -25.72 0.61
N CYS A 113 -10.04 -24.84 1.59
CA CYS A 113 -8.72 -24.42 2.04
C CYS A 113 -8.61 -23.97 3.50
N ILE A 114 -9.66 -23.91 4.35
CA ILE A 114 -9.50 -23.40 5.74
C ILE A 114 -8.49 -24.24 6.52
N ASP A 115 -8.69 -25.55 6.60
CA ASP A 115 -7.77 -26.48 7.27
C ASP A 115 -6.39 -26.50 6.61
N SER A 116 -6.32 -26.05 5.36
CA SER A 116 -5.09 -25.95 4.60
C SER A 116 -4.18 -24.82 5.11
N PHE A 117 -4.62 -23.92 5.99
CA PHE A 117 -3.72 -22.91 6.57
C PHE A 117 -3.02 -23.39 7.84
N LYS A 118 -3.46 -24.49 8.44
CA LYS A 118 -2.97 -24.94 9.75
C LYS A 118 -1.47 -25.20 9.74
N SER A 119 -0.73 -24.49 10.59
CA SER A 119 0.72 -24.59 10.76
C SER A 119 1.50 -24.37 9.47
N ARG A 120 1.01 -23.48 8.60
CA ARG A 120 1.59 -23.18 7.27
C ARG A 120 1.83 -21.69 7.03
N VAL A 121 1.56 -20.83 8.01
CA VAL A 121 1.79 -19.38 7.87
C VAL A 121 3.11 -18.98 8.53
N ASP A 122 3.95 -18.29 7.77
CA ASP A 122 5.17 -17.66 8.27
C ASP A 122 4.91 -16.23 8.75
N PHE A 123 4.83 -16.05 10.06
CA PHE A 123 4.68 -14.73 10.70
C PHE A 123 6.03 -14.02 10.98
N GLN A 124 7.17 -14.65 10.70
CA GLN A 124 8.48 -14.04 10.92
C GLN A 124 8.90 -13.14 9.75
N HIS A 125 8.40 -13.42 8.54
CA HIS A 125 8.78 -12.79 7.28
C HIS A 125 7.61 -12.07 6.61
N MET A 126 6.91 -11.21 7.35
CA MET A 126 5.76 -10.45 6.85
C MET A 126 6.20 -9.19 6.10
N VAL A 127 5.55 -8.92 4.97
CA VAL A 127 5.77 -7.73 4.13
C VAL A 127 4.45 -6.95 4.02
N MET A 128 4.47 -5.66 4.32
CA MET A 128 3.31 -4.78 4.12
C MET A 128 3.40 -4.15 2.73
N ALA A 129 2.30 -4.13 1.98
CA ALA A 129 2.27 -3.51 0.67
C ALA A 129 0.96 -2.75 0.44
N GLY A 130 1.03 -1.67 -0.33
CA GLY A 130 -0.17 -0.95 -0.72
C GLY A 130 0.06 0.14 -1.75
N HIS A 131 -1.02 0.45 -2.46
CA HIS A 131 -1.05 1.43 -3.55
C HIS A 131 -1.91 2.64 -3.20
N SER A 132 -1.52 3.86 -3.57
CA SER A 132 -2.33 5.07 -3.37
C SER A 132 -2.61 5.31 -1.89
N PHE A 133 -3.88 5.35 -1.50
CA PHE A 133 -4.29 5.38 -0.10
C PHE A 133 -3.82 4.14 0.66
N GLY A 134 -3.65 2.98 0.00
CA GLY A 134 -3.00 1.80 0.59
C GLY A 134 -1.49 1.98 0.81
N GLY A 135 -0.83 2.84 0.03
CA GLY A 135 0.55 3.25 0.28
C GLY A 135 0.64 4.06 1.58
N ALA A 136 -0.30 4.99 1.81
CA ALA A 136 -0.42 5.66 3.10
C ALA A 136 -0.73 4.70 4.25
N THR A 137 -1.66 3.75 4.06
CA THR A 137 -1.91 2.69 5.05
C THR A 137 -0.65 1.89 5.37
N THR A 138 0.16 1.55 4.36
CA THR A 138 1.46 0.88 4.56
C THR A 138 2.37 1.72 5.44
N ILE A 139 2.52 3.01 5.15
CA ILE A 139 3.34 3.92 5.96
C ILE A 139 2.81 4.02 7.40
N THR A 140 1.49 4.17 7.59
CA THR A 140 0.85 4.23 8.91
C THR A 140 1.11 2.96 9.71
N VAL A 141 0.86 1.78 9.12
CA VAL A 141 1.10 0.48 9.76
C VAL A 141 2.57 0.30 10.14
N LEU A 142 3.50 0.63 9.24
CA LEU A 142 4.94 0.51 9.50
C LEU A 142 5.47 1.54 10.51
N SER A 143 4.69 2.58 10.80
CA SER A 143 5.01 3.59 11.82
C SER A 143 4.47 3.22 13.20
N ARG A 144 3.61 2.20 13.32
CA ARG A 144 3.06 1.74 14.60
C ARG A 144 4.12 0.97 15.41
N PRO A 145 4.09 1.09 16.76
CA PRO A 145 4.96 0.29 17.61
C PRO A 145 4.61 -1.19 17.50
N ASN A 146 5.61 -2.07 17.58
CA ASN A 146 5.46 -3.53 17.58
C ASN A 146 4.75 -4.12 16.36
N MET A 147 4.71 -3.41 15.22
CA MET A 147 4.18 -3.94 13.98
C MET A 147 5.02 -5.17 13.52
N PRO A 148 4.39 -6.23 12.97
CA PRO A 148 5.08 -7.52 12.71
C PRO A 148 5.84 -7.57 11.37
N PHE A 149 5.81 -6.48 10.58
CA PHE A 149 6.37 -6.46 9.23
C PHE A 149 7.88 -6.17 9.25
N ARG A 150 8.63 -6.85 8.37
CA ARG A 150 10.08 -6.66 8.25
C ARG A 150 10.45 -5.65 7.17
N CYS A 151 9.55 -5.39 6.23
CA CYS A 151 9.72 -4.36 5.22
C CYS A 151 8.38 -3.93 4.59
N GLY A 152 8.45 -2.84 3.83
CA GLY A 152 7.31 -2.23 3.13
C GLY A 152 7.46 -2.13 1.62
N ILE A 153 6.37 -2.23 0.88
CA ILE A 153 6.27 -1.90 -0.55
C ILE A 153 5.21 -0.81 -0.72
N ILE A 154 5.64 0.37 -1.13
CA ILE A 154 4.81 1.57 -1.17
C ILE A 154 4.68 2.02 -2.64
N LEU A 155 3.54 1.73 -3.25
CA LEU A 155 3.25 2.07 -4.64
C LEU A 155 2.47 3.39 -4.69
N ASP A 156 3.01 4.43 -5.32
CA ASP A 156 2.34 5.73 -5.50
C ASP A 156 1.57 6.21 -4.25
N PRO A 157 2.22 6.45 -3.09
CA PRO A 157 1.50 6.78 -1.89
C PRO A 157 0.84 8.15 -2.03
N TRP A 158 -0.44 8.20 -1.69
CA TRP A 158 -1.13 9.46 -1.44
C TRP A 158 -0.83 9.88 0.00
N MET A 159 0.09 10.82 0.20
CA MET A 159 0.64 11.17 1.52
C MET A 159 -0.29 12.03 2.38
N PHE A 160 -1.34 12.63 1.79
CA PHE A 160 -2.28 13.52 2.48
C PHE A 160 -2.79 13.05 3.86
N PRO A 161 -3.20 11.78 4.07
CA PRO A 161 -3.66 11.29 5.36
C PRO A 161 -2.54 10.88 6.32
N VAL A 162 -1.29 10.81 5.87
CA VAL A 162 -0.16 10.37 6.71
C VAL A 162 0.16 11.47 7.74
N HIS A 163 0.38 11.09 8.99
CA HIS A 163 0.73 12.01 10.06
C HIS A 163 1.93 11.47 10.86
N ASN A 164 2.98 12.27 10.98
CA ASN A 164 4.22 11.95 11.72
C ASN A 164 4.77 10.54 11.41
N PRO A 165 5.09 10.24 10.14
CA PRO A 165 5.57 8.91 9.77
C PRO A 165 6.89 8.58 10.48
N ASN A 166 6.99 7.36 11.00
CA ASN A 166 8.16 6.85 11.73
C ASN A 166 8.46 5.40 11.31
N VAL A 167 8.79 5.22 10.04
CA VAL A 167 9.06 3.90 9.46
C VAL A 167 10.50 3.48 9.81
N THR A 168 10.64 2.46 10.65
CA THR A 168 11.93 1.98 11.18
C THR A 168 12.50 0.76 10.44
N VAL A 169 11.74 0.20 9.50
CA VAL A 169 12.12 -0.94 8.66
C VAL A 169 12.40 -0.48 7.22
N PRO A 170 13.16 -1.26 6.43
CA PRO A 170 13.37 -0.91 5.03
C PRO A 170 12.08 -0.94 4.23
N TYR A 171 12.02 -0.10 3.20
CA TYR A 171 10.91 -0.09 2.25
C TYR A 171 11.37 0.20 0.82
N LEU A 172 10.63 -0.34 -0.13
CA LEU A 172 10.70 0.01 -1.54
C LEU A 172 9.54 0.95 -1.86
N SER A 173 9.85 2.13 -2.41
CA SER A 173 8.83 3.06 -2.88
C SER A 173 8.90 3.23 -4.40
N ILE A 174 7.85 2.80 -5.11
CA ILE A 174 7.75 2.86 -6.58
C ILE A 174 6.70 3.88 -6.97
N GLN A 175 7.06 4.85 -7.79
CA GLN A 175 6.17 5.90 -8.26
C GLN A 175 5.81 5.74 -9.74
N SER A 176 4.67 6.31 -10.11
CA SER A 176 4.28 6.62 -11.47
C SER A 176 4.71 8.03 -11.85
N GLU A 177 5.08 8.23 -13.12
CA GLU A 177 5.63 9.51 -13.59
C GLU A 177 4.65 10.68 -13.42
N THR A 178 3.35 10.46 -13.65
CA THR A 178 2.36 11.56 -13.72
C THR A 178 1.45 11.69 -12.50
N PHE A 179 1.68 10.96 -11.41
CA PHE A 179 0.77 10.97 -10.25
C PHE A 179 1.03 12.13 -9.27
N HIS A 180 2.29 12.55 -9.12
CA HIS A 180 2.70 13.36 -7.98
C HIS A 180 2.59 14.88 -8.16
N TRP A 181 2.61 15.58 -7.02
CA TRP A 181 2.79 17.02 -6.87
C TRP A 181 3.74 17.29 -5.70
N LYS A 182 4.27 18.52 -5.60
CA LYS A 182 5.39 18.83 -4.71
C LYS A 182 5.13 18.49 -3.25
N THR A 183 4.01 18.93 -2.69
CA THR A 183 3.69 18.70 -1.27
C THR A 183 3.48 17.21 -0.94
N ASN A 184 3.12 16.36 -1.91
CA ASN A 184 3.08 14.91 -1.71
C ASN A 184 4.50 14.33 -1.65
N LEU A 185 5.38 14.71 -2.58
CA LEU A 185 6.77 14.24 -2.60
C LEU A 185 7.60 14.81 -1.44
N ASP A 186 7.34 16.05 -1.00
CA ASP A 186 8.06 16.67 0.11
C ASP A 186 7.88 15.87 1.40
N GLN A 187 6.67 15.35 1.66
CA GLN A 187 6.41 14.46 2.80
C GLN A 187 7.21 13.16 2.70
N MET A 188 7.32 12.58 1.50
CA MET A 188 8.12 11.36 1.29
C MET A 188 9.62 11.62 1.45
N ARG A 189 10.13 12.74 0.89
CA ARG A 189 11.52 13.17 1.06
C ARG A 189 11.84 13.35 2.54
N SER A 190 10.90 13.90 3.30
CA SER A 190 11.07 14.07 4.73
C SER A 190 11.05 12.74 5.50
N MET A 191 10.13 11.83 5.17
CA MET A 191 10.11 10.46 5.71
C MET A 191 11.43 9.72 5.42
N MET A 192 12.03 9.98 4.26
CA MET A 192 13.36 9.46 3.90
C MET A 192 14.51 10.25 4.54
N GLY A 193 14.28 11.30 5.33
CA GLY A 193 15.35 12.10 5.92
C GLY A 193 16.15 12.98 4.94
N LEU A 194 15.64 13.17 3.71
CA LEU A 194 16.26 14.02 2.69
C LEU A 194 15.99 15.51 2.91
N VAL A 195 14.94 15.86 3.65
CA VAL A 195 14.58 17.22 4.06
C VAL A 195 13.99 17.23 5.48
N PRO A 196 14.14 18.31 6.25
CA PRO A 196 13.45 18.46 7.53
C PRO A 196 11.93 18.33 7.35
N TYR A 197 11.26 17.64 8.27
CA TYR A 197 9.80 17.53 8.26
C TYR A 197 9.16 18.88 8.58
N SER A 198 8.46 19.47 7.61
CA SER A 198 7.66 20.67 7.83
C SER A 198 6.17 20.34 7.63
N ASN A 199 5.44 20.16 8.73
CA ASN A 199 3.97 20.24 8.69
C ASN A 199 3.59 21.72 8.48
N THR A 200 3.37 22.15 7.24
CA THR A 200 2.97 23.53 6.94
C THR A 200 1.49 23.83 7.23
N THR A 201 0.75 22.90 7.87
CA THR A 201 -0.69 23.08 8.18
C THR A 201 -1.00 23.19 9.67
N ASP A 202 -0.10 22.83 10.58
CA ASP A 202 -0.31 22.97 12.03
C ASP A 202 0.37 24.23 12.55
N SER A 203 -0.36 25.34 12.63
CA SER A 203 0.15 26.64 13.12
C SER A 203 0.41 26.72 14.63
N THR A 204 0.25 25.61 15.38
CA THR A 204 0.31 25.60 16.85
C THR A 204 1.20 24.51 17.46
N ALA A 205 1.83 23.64 16.66
CA ALA A 205 2.76 22.65 17.19
C ALA A 205 4.18 23.21 17.17
N ALA A 206 4.77 23.42 18.35
CA ALA A 206 6.17 23.76 18.51
C ALA A 206 7.04 22.83 17.66
N SER A 207 7.89 23.42 16.81
CA SER A 207 8.87 22.71 15.99
C SER A 207 9.86 21.97 16.88
N THR A 208 9.51 20.76 17.31
CA THR A 208 10.51 19.77 17.68
C THR A 208 11.17 19.35 16.38
N VAL A 209 12.26 20.03 16.04
CA VAL A 209 13.18 19.60 14.98
C VAL A 209 13.66 18.22 15.38
N LEU A 210 13.00 17.18 14.86
CA LEU A 210 13.55 15.84 14.84
C LEU A 210 14.82 15.94 14.00
N THR A 211 15.95 16.01 14.70
CA THR A 211 17.29 15.96 14.12
C THR A 211 17.36 14.77 13.16
N THR A 212 17.94 15.03 12.00
CA THR A 212 18.17 14.20 10.81
C THR A 212 18.89 12.87 11.07
N SER A 213 18.37 12.01 11.94
CA SER A 213 18.97 10.71 12.27
C SER A 213 17.99 9.60 12.64
N THR A 214 16.72 9.65 12.20
CA THR A 214 15.90 8.43 12.14
C THR A 214 16.39 7.59 10.97
N LEU A 215 17.48 6.86 11.23
CA LEU A 215 18.03 5.71 10.52
C LEU A 215 17.36 5.41 9.18
N GLN A 216 17.86 6.00 8.09
CA GLN A 216 17.61 5.43 6.77
C GLN A 216 18.13 3.99 6.80
N HIS A 217 17.22 3.02 6.65
CA HIS A 217 17.66 1.64 6.51
C HIS A 217 18.51 1.52 5.24
N PRO A 218 19.68 0.87 5.25
CA PRO A 218 20.59 0.81 4.09
C PRO A 218 19.97 0.14 2.86
N HIS A 219 18.86 -0.57 3.04
CA HIS A 219 18.13 -1.26 1.99
C HIS A 219 16.87 -0.52 1.51
N THR A 220 16.54 0.66 2.04
CA THR A 220 15.43 1.46 1.52
C THR A 220 15.73 1.91 0.09
N ARG A 221 14.73 1.81 -0.80
CA ARG A 221 14.86 2.13 -2.23
C ARG A 221 13.71 3.03 -2.68
N PHE A 222 14.03 3.94 -3.60
CA PHE A 222 13.08 4.82 -4.26
C PHE A 222 13.31 4.75 -5.77
N GLY A 223 12.23 4.72 -6.54
CA GLY A 223 12.29 4.80 -7.99
C GLY A 223 10.94 5.16 -8.58
N TYR A 224 10.94 5.48 -9.87
CA TYR A 224 9.71 5.69 -10.62
C TYR A 224 9.80 5.04 -12.01
N ILE A 225 8.65 4.71 -12.57
CA ILE A 225 8.53 4.12 -13.91
C ILE A 225 8.07 5.21 -14.88
N ARG A 226 8.83 5.48 -15.93
CA ARG A 226 8.49 6.46 -16.97
C ARG A 226 7.24 6.05 -17.72
N HIS A 227 6.54 7.05 -18.26
CA HIS A 227 5.34 6.91 -19.08
C HIS A 227 4.15 6.26 -18.37
N THR A 228 4.15 6.25 -17.04
CA THR A 228 3.08 5.69 -16.23
C THR A 228 2.24 6.78 -15.55
N ALA A 229 0.98 6.45 -15.33
CA ALA A 229 0.03 7.18 -14.52
C ALA A 229 -0.44 6.31 -13.35
N HIS A 230 -1.17 6.92 -12.43
CA HIS A 230 -1.55 6.34 -11.13
C HIS A 230 -2.22 4.96 -11.18
N ASN A 231 -2.94 4.62 -12.25
CA ASN A 231 -3.61 3.32 -12.32
C ASN A 231 -2.73 2.21 -12.91
N ASN A 232 -1.52 2.53 -13.42
CA ASN A 232 -0.61 1.55 -14.02
C ASN A 232 -0.21 0.41 -13.07
N PRO A 233 -0.04 0.60 -11.74
CA PRO A 233 0.20 -0.50 -10.80
C PRO A 233 -1.02 -1.41 -10.54
N SER A 234 -2.22 -1.01 -10.93
CA SER A 234 -3.46 -1.77 -10.71
C SER A 234 -3.90 -2.58 -11.93
N ASP A 235 -4.77 -3.56 -11.75
CA ASP A 235 -5.33 -4.39 -12.83
C ASP A 235 -6.14 -3.59 -13.86
N PHE A 236 -6.59 -2.38 -13.49
CA PHE A 236 -7.34 -1.51 -14.38
C PHE A 236 -6.59 -1.30 -15.69
N SER A 237 -5.29 -1.02 -15.65
CA SER A 237 -4.52 -0.69 -16.86
C SER A 237 -4.44 -1.83 -17.88
N GLY A 238 -4.45 -3.09 -17.41
CA GLY A 238 -4.49 -4.27 -18.27
C GLY A 238 -5.91 -4.67 -18.68
N LEU A 239 -6.89 -4.56 -17.78
CA LEU A 239 -8.27 -5.02 -18.03
C LEU A 239 -9.13 -4.00 -18.79
N PHE A 240 -8.90 -2.71 -18.58
CA PHE A 240 -9.74 -1.63 -19.11
C PHE A 240 -8.91 -0.47 -19.71
N PRO A 241 -7.94 -0.75 -20.61
CA PRO A 241 -7.02 0.28 -21.12
C PRO A 241 -7.75 1.46 -21.78
N THR A 242 -8.80 1.19 -22.57
CA THR A 242 -9.59 2.24 -23.24
C THR A 242 -10.34 3.14 -22.26
N VAL A 243 -10.89 2.56 -21.18
CA VAL A 243 -11.68 3.31 -20.18
C VAL A 243 -10.78 4.29 -19.41
N ILE A 244 -9.59 3.83 -19.04
CA ILE A 244 -8.64 4.62 -18.26
C ILE A 244 -8.00 5.70 -19.12
N GLN A 245 -7.75 5.41 -20.40
CA GLN A 245 -7.32 6.41 -21.37
C GLN A 245 -8.37 7.51 -21.53
N TRP A 246 -9.64 7.13 -21.69
CA TRP A 246 -10.74 8.09 -21.76
C TRP A 246 -10.90 8.91 -20.48
N ALA A 247 -10.70 8.29 -19.31
CA ALA A 247 -10.72 8.97 -18.01
C ALA A 247 -9.50 9.87 -17.75
N GLY A 248 -8.53 9.93 -18.67
CA GLY A 248 -7.30 10.72 -18.50
C GLY A 248 -6.38 10.18 -17.40
N GLN A 249 -6.53 8.90 -17.04
CA GLN A 249 -5.76 8.24 -15.98
C GLN A 249 -4.78 7.20 -16.53
N ALA A 250 -4.56 7.18 -17.85
CA ALA A 250 -3.64 6.23 -18.50
C ALA A 250 -2.28 6.89 -18.75
N GLY A 251 -1.21 6.17 -18.40
CA GLY A 251 0.11 6.41 -18.97
C GLY A 251 0.19 5.86 -20.39
N SER A 252 1.25 6.23 -21.13
CA SER A 252 1.57 5.64 -22.44
C SER A 252 2.38 4.35 -22.35
N ALA A 253 2.78 3.93 -21.15
CA ALA A 253 3.48 2.67 -20.90
C ALA A 253 2.59 1.44 -21.14
N ASP A 254 3.19 0.38 -21.69
CA ASP A 254 2.55 -0.94 -21.80
C ASP A 254 2.27 -1.53 -20.39
N ALA A 255 1.02 -1.88 -20.12
CA ALA A 255 0.60 -2.35 -18.81
C ALA A 255 1.31 -3.65 -18.40
N LEU A 256 1.51 -4.60 -19.33
CA LEU A 256 2.19 -5.86 -19.04
C LEU A 256 3.66 -5.64 -18.68
N ARG A 257 4.33 -4.69 -19.35
CA ARG A 257 5.69 -4.29 -19.00
C ARG A 257 5.77 -3.67 -17.61
N VAL A 258 4.81 -2.80 -17.25
CA VAL A 258 4.76 -2.21 -15.91
C VAL A 258 4.53 -3.28 -14.83
N TYR A 259 3.67 -4.26 -15.08
CA TYR A 259 3.47 -5.38 -14.14
C TYR A 259 4.74 -6.20 -13.92
N ARG A 260 5.50 -6.49 -14.99
CA ARG A 260 6.80 -7.18 -14.87
C ARG A 260 7.83 -6.37 -14.08
N ILE A 261 7.96 -5.07 -14.36
CA ILE A 261 8.90 -4.20 -13.64
C ILE A 261 8.55 -4.15 -12.14
N ASN A 262 7.27 -3.96 -11.80
CA ASN A 262 6.82 -3.96 -10.41
C ASN A 262 7.11 -5.31 -9.73
N ASP A 263 6.75 -6.42 -10.38
CA ASP A 263 6.99 -7.77 -9.85
C ASP A 263 8.48 -8.04 -9.59
N ASP A 264 9.35 -7.72 -10.57
CA ASP A 264 10.79 -7.91 -10.47
C ASP A 264 11.39 -7.07 -9.33
N TRP A 265 11.06 -5.78 -9.23
CA TRP A 265 11.55 -4.90 -8.17
C TRP A 265 11.08 -5.33 -6.78
N MET A 266 9.79 -5.68 -6.67
CA MET A 266 9.23 -6.16 -5.41
C MET A 266 9.93 -7.44 -4.97
N CYS A 267 10.14 -8.40 -5.88
CA CYS A 267 10.82 -9.65 -5.58
C CYS A 267 12.30 -9.46 -5.24
N GLU A 268 13.03 -8.63 -5.99
CA GLU A 268 14.43 -8.31 -5.72
C GLU A 268 14.59 -7.63 -4.36
N PHE A 269 13.73 -6.65 -4.05
CA PHE A 269 13.73 -5.98 -2.76
C PHE A 269 13.46 -6.96 -1.61
N ILE A 270 12.40 -7.78 -1.72
CA ILE A 270 12.07 -8.77 -0.68
C ILE A 270 13.22 -9.77 -0.50
N ALA A 271 13.80 -10.29 -1.60
CA ALA A 271 14.95 -11.19 -1.56
C ALA A 271 16.18 -10.55 -0.90
N THR A 272 16.38 -9.24 -1.11
CA THR A 272 17.48 -8.48 -0.48
C THR A 272 17.26 -8.32 1.02
N ILE A 273 16.03 -8.08 1.49
CA ILE A 273 15.75 -7.97 2.92
C ILE A 273 15.90 -9.31 3.63
N TYR A 274 15.52 -10.39 2.95
CA TYR A 274 15.60 -11.74 3.47
C TYR A 274 16.76 -12.51 2.84
N GLU A 275 17.99 -11.97 2.94
CA GLU A 275 19.25 -12.46 2.31
C GLU A 275 19.49 -13.99 2.30
N GLN A 276 18.73 -14.76 3.09
CA GLN A 276 18.83 -16.21 3.30
C GLN A 276 17.54 -17.01 3.05
N MET A 277 16.46 -16.43 2.55
CA MET A 277 15.29 -17.24 2.19
C MET A 277 15.63 -18.14 0.99
N GLU A 278 15.61 -19.46 1.17
CA GLU A 278 15.65 -20.47 0.09
C GLU A 278 14.46 -20.38 -0.89
N LEU A 279 13.70 -19.28 -0.86
CA LEU A 279 12.81 -18.90 -1.92
C LEU A 279 13.63 -18.69 -3.20
N LYS A 280 13.49 -19.63 -4.14
CA LYS A 280 13.90 -19.45 -5.54
C LYS A 280 12.98 -18.44 -6.22
N LEU A 281 12.99 -17.20 -5.73
CA LEU A 281 12.51 -16.08 -6.51
C LEU A 281 13.38 -16.01 -7.76
N PRO A 282 12.79 -15.78 -8.96
CA PRO A 282 13.59 -15.49 -10.13
C PRO A 282 14.48 -14.29 -9.78
N ARG A 283 15.77 -14.55 -9.52
CA ARG A 283 16.79 -13.51 -9.65
C ARG A 283 16.90 -13.33 -11.14
N SER A 284 16.31 -12.28 -11.69
CA SER A 284 16.34 -12.13 -13.14
C SER A 284 17.81 -11.93 -13.55
N ALA A 285 18.40 -12.98 -14.10
CA ALA A 285 19.69 -12.87 -14.78
C ALA A 285 19.55 -11.96 -16.02
N GLU A 286 18.31 -11.78 -16.49
CA GLU A 286 17.91 -10.84 -17.54
C GLU A 286 17.81 -9.37 -17.07
N TYR A 287 17.83 -9.12 -15.76
CA TYR A 287 18.17 -7.81 -15.19
C TYR A 287 19.22 -7.96 -14.10
N LYS A 288 20.41 -8.43 -14.48
CA LYS A 288 21.54 -7.65 -13.97
C LYS A 288 21.23 -6.21 -14.38
N ILE A 289 21.09 -5.29 -13.43
CA ILE A 289 21.21 -3.85 -13.67
C ILE A 289 22.65 -3.65 -14.17
N GLY A 290 22.89 -4.11 -15.39
CA GLY A 290 24.18 -4.34 -15.98
C GLY A 290 24.39 -3.21 -16.93
N GLN A 291 24.89 -2.09 -16.42
CA GLN A 291 25.47 -0.95 -17.15
C GLN A 291 24.66 -0.28 -18.29
N GLU A 292 23.60 -0.87 -18.83
CA GLU A 292 22.61 -0.26 -19.71
C GLU A 292 21.35 0.05 -18.87
N GLN A 293 21.05 1.34 -18.69
CA GLN A 293 19.86 1.79 -17.99
C GLN A 293 18.62 1.42 -18.80
N ASP A 294 17.71 0.60 -18.26
CA ASP A 294 16.36 0.46 -18.82
C ASP A 294 15.72 1.86 -18.84
N GLU A 295 15.43 2.37 -20.04
CA GLU A 295 14.92 3.73 -20.24
C GLU A 295 13.57 3.96 -19.55
N MET A 296 12.82 2.91 -19.19
CA MET A 296 11.58 3.06 -18.42
C MET A 296 11.82 3.32 -16.93
N ILE A 297 13.04 3.15 -16.44
CA ILE A 297 13.35 3.11 -15.02
C ILE A 297 14.22 4.30 -14.60
N ALA A 298 13.88 4.89 -13.46
CA ALA A 298 14.80 5.71 -12.70
C ALA A 298 14.82 5.25 -11.24
N VAL A 299 16.02 5.22 -10.62
CA VAL A 299 16.20 4.83 -9.21
C VAL A 299 17.05 5.84 -8.43
N GLY A 300 16.93 5.80 -7.10
CA GLY A 300 17.78 6.54 -6.16
C GLY A 300 17.66 8.06 -6.28
N ASP A 301 18.75 8.76 -6.02
CA ASP A 301 18.79 10.24 -6.06
C ASP A 301 18.51 10.80 -7.45
N GLN A 302 18.89 10.07 -8.51
CA GLN A 302 18.57 10.45 -9.88
C GLN A 302 17.05 10.45 -10.10
N ALA A 303 16.34 9.42 -9.62
CA ALA A 303 14.88 9.37 -9.69
C ALA A 303 14.23 10.53 -8.96
N TRP A 304 14.72 10.85 -7.75
CA TRP A 304 14.22 11.98 -6.98
C TRP A 304 14.35 13.30 -7.73
N ASN A 305 15.56 13.61 -8.19
CA ASN A 305 15.84 14.86 -8.88
C ASN A 305 15.03 14.99 -10.18
N ASP A 306 15.00 13.91 -10.97
CA ASP A 306 14.27 13.87 -12.23
C ASP A 306 12.76 14.05 -12.02
N LEU A 307 12.13 13.22 -11.18
CA LEU A 307 10.69 13.30 -10.91
C LEU A 307 10.29 14.64 -10.28
N TYR A 308 11.02 15.11 -9.27
CA TYR A 308 10.70 16.35 -8.57
C TYR A 308 10.85 17.60 -9.46
N SER A 309 11.85 17.61 -10.36
CA SER A 309 12.08 18.72 -11.29
C SER A 309 10.96 18.90 -12.33
N ARG A 310 10.25 17.82 -12.67
CA ARG A 310 9.13 17.81 -13.64
C ARG A 310 7.83 18.39 -13.05
N LEU A 311 7.74 18.47 -11.72
CA LEU A 311 6.53 18.95 -11.06
C LEU A 311 6.41 20.47 -11.17
N LYS A 312 5.25 20.93 -11.67
CA LYS A 312 4.91 22.35 -11.67
C LYS A 312 4.89 22.88 -10.23
N LYS A 313 5.32 24.14 -10.06
CA LYS A 313 5.33 24.83 -8.76
C LYS A 313 3.93 24.93 -8.17
#